data_AF-A0A7Y6UGY8-F1
#
_entry.id   AF-A0A7Y6UGY8-F1
#
_cell.length_a   1.000
_cell.length_b   1.000
_cell.length_c   1.000
_cell.angle_alpha   90.00
_cell.angle_beta   90.00
_cell.angle_gamma   90.00
#
_symmetry.space_group_name_H-M   'P 1'
#
loop_
_entity.id
_entity.type
_entity.pdbx_description
1 polymer ?
#
loop_
_entity_poly.entity_id
_entity_poly.type
_entity_poly.pdbx_seq_one_letter_code
_entity_poly.pdbx_strand_id
1 'polypeptide(L)'
;MRRLALLLMLVACGPSVQSTPVLERSLARLSPPLPLDSAAPGAAYLTAVALQLQPGWGQFLDDCRIRLPTNHPLNDLTLAAVANLAVDGKGHIVGVALTTSGNLDFDRAVHDALKDAEPLPAPPRDMWSDDDRVHLQWLFARDRRQAGPATARISVVELPLVSVVERLVRAGDLTRAARRILKAPASAERTKAIGHLAIAGLREGIAGSDNAGRRAAVQAIAHAEVRELLPALRPLLKATSNSELRLVAIEAAGALADAKSADTLAEQLATDVVDEPPLAAAEARALARMDHEAAVAAIANAQLAGAKQPNLAALEILAVAHVPALEKQLATWARRGDAQTRAAVCTALAGLPAKSALPALAKGL
;
A
#
# COMPACT_ATOMS: atom_id res chain seq x y z
N MET A 1 -16.08 -90.15 -48.68
CA MET A 1 -17.26 -90.98 -48.37
C MET A 1 -17.51 -90.88 -46.86
N ARG A 2 -18.48 -90.05 -46.42
CA ARG A 2 -19.79 -90.47 -45.85
C ARG A 2 -19.72 -91.47 -44.70
N ARG A 3 -20.08 -91.02 -43.48
CA ARG A 3 -20.92 -91.65 -42.42
C ARG A 3 -20.82 -90.75 -41.16
N LEU A 4 -21.82 -89.95 -40.77
CA LEU A 4 -23.17 -90.21 -40.25
C LEU A 4 -23.19 -90.77 -38.80
N ALA A 5 -23.59 -89.88 -37.88
CA ALA A 5 -24.41 -90.04 -36.67
C ALA A 5 -23.95 -90.95 -35.51
N LEU A 6 -23.94 -90.43 -34.27
CA LEU A 6 -25.02 -90.63 -33.27
C LEU A 6 -24.69 -89.94 -31.92
N LEU A 7 -25.73 -89.34 -31.32
CA LEU A 7 -26.05 -89.18 -29.88
C LEU A 7 -24.94 -88.87 -28.84
N LEU A 8 -25.13 -87.79 -28.06
CA LEU A 8 -25.79 -87.90 -26.73
C LEU A 8 -26.12 -86.51 -26.15
N MET A 9 -27.41 -86.32 -25.86
CA MET A 9 -27.98 -85.24 -25.07
C MET A 9 -27.69 -85.52 -23.59
N LEU A 10 -27.13 -84.54 -22.88
CA LEU A 10 -27.19 -84.48 -21.41
C LEU A 10 -27.84 -83.15 -21.01
N VAL A 11 -29.12 -83.28 -20.67
CA VAL A 11 -29.96 -82.27 -20.03
C VAL A 11 -29.54 -82.19 -18.57
N ALA A 12 -28.90 -81.09 -18.17
CA ALA A 12 -28.70 -80.75 -16.77
C ALA A 12 -29.70 -79.65 -16.37
N CYS A 13 -30.86 -80.06 -15.86
CA CYS A 13 -31.78 -79.17 -15.14
C CYS A 13 -31.21 -78.90 -13.75
N GLY A 14 -30.35 -77.87 -13.65
CA GLY A 14 -30.03 -77.26 -12.36
C GLY A 14 -31.16 -76.32 -11.95
N PRO A 15 -31.58 -76.28 -10.67
CA PRO A 15 -32.58 -75.32 -10.23
C PRO A 15 -32.03 -73.91 -10.40
N SER A 16 -32.66 -73.13 -11.27
CA SER A 16 -32.51 -71.69 -11.31
C SER A 16 -33.02 -71.14 -9.97
N VAL A 17 -32.08 -70.87 -9.05
CA VAL A 17 -32.35 -69.98 -7.93
C VAL A 17 -32.65 -68.63 -8.57
N GLN A 18 -33.93 -68.36 -8.78
CA GLN A 18 -34.44 -67.02 -8.98
C GLN A 18 -34.16 -66.29 -7.67
N SER A 19 -32.97 -65.71 -7.56
CA SER A 19 -32.70 -64.62 -6.64
C SER A 19 -33.69 -63.53 -7.02
N THR A 20 -34.82 -63.49 -6.32
CA THR A 20 -35.70 -62.34 -6.32
C THR A 20 -34.79 -61.13 -6.11
N PRO A 21 -34.73 -60.16 -7.05
CA PRO A 21 -34.08 -58.91 -6.73
C PRO A 21 -34.93 -58.31 -5.63
N VAL A 22 -34.50 -58.50 -4.39
CA VAL A 22 -34.85 -57.59 -3.31
C VAL A 22 -34.41 -56.26 -3.86
N LEU A 23 -35.38 -55.45 -4.31
CA LEU A 23 -35.17 -54.05 -4.62
C LEU A 23 -34.63 -53.44 -3.32
N GLU A 24 -33.31 -53.46 -3.19
CA GLU A 24 -32.63 -52.86 -2.06
C GLU A 24 -33.12 -51.42 -2.02
N ARG A 25 -33.68 -51.06 -0.87
CA ARG A 25 -34.33 -49.79 -0.66
C ARG A 25 -33.26 -48.71 -0.87
N SER A 26 -33.34 -48.01 -2.00
CA SER A 26 -32.51 -46.83 -2.26
C SER A 26 -32.65 -45.84 -1.10
N LEU A 27 -31.54 -45.25 -0.69
CA LEU A 27 -31.53 -44.25 0.38
C LEU A 27 -32.49 -43.09 0.06
N ALA A 28 -33.08 -42.51 1.10
CA ALA A 28 -33.92 -41.33 0.94
C ALA A 28 -33.10 -40.13 0.43
N ARG A 29 -33.75 -39.25 -0.34
CA ARG A 29 -33.12 -38.00 -0.79
C ARG A 29 -32.84 -37.10 0.41
N LEU A 30 -31.65 -36.49 0.43
CA LEU A 30 -31.27 -35.55 1.47
C LEU A 30 -32.03 -34.23 1.30
N SER A 31 -32.46 -33.65 2.43
CA SER A 31 -32.95 -32.26 2.45
C SER A 31 -31.85 -31.28 2.07
N PRO A 32 -32.18 -30.09 1.53
CA PRO A 32 -31.20 -29.05 1.25
C PRO A 32 -30.34 -28.72 2.48
N PRO A 33 -29.06 -28.35 2.29
CA PRO A 33 -28.19 -27.99 3.39
C PRO A 33 -28.70 -26.74 4.11
N LEU A 34 -28.33 -26.61 5.39
CA LEU A 34 -28.70 -25.45 6.19
C LEU A 34 -28.11 -24.17 5.60
N PRO A 35 -28.90 -23.08 5.52
CA PRO A 35 -28.38 -21.78 5.13
C PRO A 35 -27.43 -21.25 6.21
N LEU A 36 -26.47 -20.43 5.79
CA LEU A 36 -25.63 -19.67 6.71
C LEU A 36 -26.42 -18.46 7.24
N ASP A 37 -26.17 -18.07 8.49
CA ASP A 37 -26.70 -16.82 9.03
C ASP A 37 -26.23 -15.63 8.18
N SER A 38 -27.17 -14.85 7.64
CA SER A 38 -26.87 -13.72 6.76
C SER A 38 -26.11 -12.60 7.46
N ALA A 39 -26.16 -12.54 8.80
CA ALA A 39 -25.40 -11.60 9.60
C ALA A 39 -23.92 -12.03 9.82
N ALA A 40 -23.55 -13.27 9.49
CA ALA A 40 -22.19 -13.74 9.68
C ALA A 40 -21.20 -13.04 8.72
N PRO A 41 -19.96 -12.74 9.16
CA PRO A 41 -18.94 -12.17 8.29
C PRO A 41 -18.70 -13.00 7.04
N GLY A 42 -18.78 -12.37 5.86
CA GLY A 42 -18.60 -13.05 4.57
C GLY A 42 -19.77 -13.96 4.15
N ALA A 43 -20.93 -13.91 4.82
CA ALA A 43 -22.04 -14.80 4.53
C ALA A 43 -22.55 -14.72 3.09
N ALA A 44 -22.62 -13.52 2.52
CA ALA A 44 -23.00 -13.33 1.12
C ALA A 44 -22.02 -14.02 0.17
N TYR A 45 -20.71 -13.89 0.43
CA TYR A 45 -19.68 -14.53 -0.37
C TYR A 45 -19.72 -16.06 -0.27
N LEU A 46 -19.80 -16.60 0.96
CA LEU A 46 -19.90 -18.04 1.20
C LEU A 46 -21.18 -18.62 0.57
N THR A 47 -22.29 -17.90 0.63
CA THR A 47 -23.53 -18.32 -0.03
C THR A 47 -23.35 -18.39 -1.55
N ALA A 48 -22.68 -17.40 -2.16
CA ALA A 48 -22.40 -17.41 -3.60
C ALA A 48 -21.48 -18.58 -4.01
N VAL A 49 -20.45 -18.88 -3.21
CA VAL A 49 -19.58 -20.06 -3.42
C VAL A 49 -20.38 -21.36 -3.31
N ALA A 50 -21.29 -21.46 -2.32
CA ALA A 50 -22.12 -22.65 -2.17
C ALA A 50 -23.01 -22.91 -3.38
N LEU A 51 -23.56 -21.85 -4.00
CA LEU A 51 -24.40 -21.98 -5.20
C LEU A 51 -23.65 -22.58 -6.39
N GLN A 52 -22.32 -22.44 -6.45
CA GLN A 52 -21.50 -23.06 -7.49
C GLN A 52 -21.06 -24.48 -7.12
N LEU A 53 -20.78 -24.76 -5.85
CA LEU A 53 -20.37 -26.11 -5.41
C LEU A 53 -21.53 -27.10 -5.36
N GLN A 54 -22.74 -26.64 -5.04
CA GLN A 54 -23.90 -27.49 -4.81
C GLN A 54 -24.36 -28.32 -6.02
N PRO A 55 -24.39 -27.80 -7.25
CA PRO A 55 -24.82 -28.59 -8.41
C PRO A 55 -23.96 -29.84 -8.63
N GLY A 56 -22.64 -29.70 -8.70
CA GLY A 56 -21.71 -30.82 -8.92
C GLY A 56 -21.71 -31.81 -7.75
N TRP A 57 -21.61 -31.29 -6.51
CA TRP A 57 -21.64 -32.14 -5.33
C TRP A 57 -22.98 -32.86 -5.14
N GLY A 58 -24.09 -32.15 -5.32
CA GLY A 58 -25.44 -32.70 -5.21
C GLY A 58 -25.69 -33.81 -6.23
N GLN A 59 -25.21 -33.65 -7.46
CA GLN A 59 -25.30 -34.68 -8.50
C GLN A 59 -24.55 -35.95 -8.10
N PHE A 60 -23.32 -35.83 -7.58
CA PHE A 60 -22.56 -36.98 -7.07
C PHE A 60 -23.30 -37.72 -5.94
N LEU A 61 -23.88 -36.99 -4.98
CA LEU A 61 -24.65 -37.58 -3.88
C LEU A 61 -25.91 -38.31 -4.39
N ASP A 62 -26.60 -37.74 -5.37
CA ASP A 62 -27.78 -38.35 -5.99
C ASP A 62 -27.40 -39.58 -6.83
N ASP A 63 -26.28 -39.57 -7.55
CA ASP A 63 -25.79 -40.73 -8.30
C ASP A 63 -25.41 -41.89 -7.37
N CYS A 64 -24.73 -41.62 -6.25
CA CYS A 64 -24.43 -42.64 -5.24
C CYS A 64 -25.71 -43.26 -4.66
N ARG A 65 -26.73 -42.42 -4.41
CA ARG A 65 -28.03 -42.84 -3.88
C ARG A 65 -28.83 -43.70 -4.85
N ILE A 66 -28.83 -43.36 -6.14
CA ILE A 66 -29.64 -44.01 -7.17
C ILE A 66 -28.98 -45.29 -7.69
N ARG A 67 -27.65 -45.23 -7.89
CA ARG A 67 -26.92 -46.25 -8.67
C ARG A 67 -26.20 -47.28 -7.81
N LEU A 68 -25.96 -47.00 -6.53
CA LEU A 68 -25.21 -47.89 -5.63
C LEU A 68 -26.10 -48.51 -4.55
N PRO A 69 -25.82 -49.76 -4.15
CA PRO A 69 -26.41 -50.40 -2.99
C PRO A 69 -26.32 -49.56 -1.71
N THR A 70 -27.27 -49.75 -0.79
CA THR A 70 -27.32 -49.00 0.48
C THR A 70 -26.13 -49.29 1.40
N ASN A 71 -25.53 -50.47 1.31
CA ASN A 71 -24.34 -50.87 2.06
C ASN A 71 -23.01 -50.50 1.36
N HIS A 72 -23.05 -49.83 0.20
CA HIS A 72 -21.84 -49.43 -0.51
C HIS A 72 -21.04 -48.41 0.32
N PRO A 73 -19.69 -48.47 0.37
CA PRO A 73 -18.89 -47.56 1.18
C PRO A 73 -19.17 -46.07 0.94
N LEU A 74 -19.46 -45.65 -0.30
CA LEU A 74 -19.85 -44.27 -0.65
C LEU A 74 -21.23 -43.83 -0.12
N ASN A 75 -22.02 -44.76 0.39
CA ASN A 75 -23.32 -44.50 1.02
C ASN A 75 -23.24 -44.45 2.55
N ASP A 76 -22.04 -44.56 3.13
CA ASP A 76 -21.82 -44.30 4.56
C ASP A 76 -22.03 -42.81 4.88
N LEU A 77 -23.09 -42.51 5.63
CA LEU A 77 -23.48 -41.14 6.00
C LEU A 77 -22.47 -40.45 6.92
N THR A 78 -21.50 -41.17 7.48
CA THR A 78 -20.42 -40.60 8.30
C THR A 78 -19.29 -40.00 7.48
N LEU A 79 -19.23 -40.28 6.16
CA LEU A 79 -18.19 -39.73 5.28
C LEU A 79 -18.24 -38.21 5.24
N ALA A 80 -17.08 -37.61 5.50
CA ALA A 80 -16.87 -36.18 5.50
C ALA A 80 -15.41 -35.88 5.16
N ALA A 81 -15.19 -34.98 4.20
CA ALA A 81 -13.87 -34.43 3.89
C ALA A 81 -13.89 -32.91 4.07
N VAL A 82 -12.77 -32.33 4.50
CA VAL A 82 -12.65 -30.87 4.70
C VAL A 82 -11.62 -30.32 3.74
N ALA A 83 -12.06 -29.48 2.80
CA ALA A 83 -11.18 -28.80 1.87
C ALA A 83 -10.77 -27.44 2.44
N ASN A 84 -9.45 -27.21 2.54
CA ASN A 84 -8.88 -25.90 2.82
C ASN A 84 -8.40 -25.32 1.49
N LEU A 85 -9.04 -24.24 1.05
CA LEU A 85 -8.86 -23.61 -0.25
C LEU A 85 -8.14 -22.27 -0.09
N ALA A 86 -7.20 -21.98 -0.97
CA ALA A 86 -6.65 -20.65 -1.16
C ALA A 86 -7.18 -20.09 -2.50
N VAL A 87 -7.92 -19.00 -2.44
CA VAL A 87 -8.59 -18.39 -3.60
C VAL A 87 -7.97 -17.03 -3.90
N ASP A 88 -7.61 -16.79 -5.16
CA ASP A 88 -7.05 -15.50 -5.59
C ASP A 88 -8.11 -14.41 -5.76
N GLY A 89 -7.68 -13.18 -6.02
CA GLY A 89 -8.58 -12.04 -6.21
C GLY A 89 -9.52 -12.13 -7.43
N LYS A 90 -9.31 -13.10 -8.33
CA LYS A 90 -10.14 -13.35 -9.51
C LYS A 90 -11.08 -14.54 -9.31
N GLY A 91 -10.99 -15.25 -8.19
CA GLY A 91 -11.80 -16.43 -7.88
C GLY A 91 -11.15 -17.76 -8.29
N HIS A 92 -9.91 -17.79 -8.76
CA HIS A 92 -9.22 -19.05 -9.07
C HIS A 92 -8.75 -19.75 -7.80
N ILE A 93 -8.82 -21.08 -7.79
CA ILE A 93 -8.35 -21.89 -6.67
C ILE A 93 -6.86 -22.15 -6.87
N VAL A 94 -6.02 -21.43 -6.15
CA VAL A 94 -4.55 -21.51 -6.27
C VAL A 94 -3.93 -22.52 -5.30
N GLY A 95 -4.72 -23.10 -4.40
CA GLY A 95 -4.29 -24.16 -3.50
C GLY A 95 -5.45 -24.91 -2.89
N VAL A 96 -5.30 -26.23 -2.74
CA VAL A 96 -6.26 -27.13 -2.08
C VAL A 96 -5.49 -28.06 -1.16
N ALA A 97 -5.87 -28.09 0.12
CA ALA A 97 -5.41 -29.07 1.09
C ALA A 97 -6.62 -29.79 1.68
N LEU A 98 -6.72 -31.11 1.44
CA LEU A 98 -7.86 -31.91 1.84
C LEU A 98 -7.54 -32.71 3.11
N THR A 99 -8.35 -32.54 4.15
CA THR A 99 -8.47 -33.53 5.22
C THR A 99 -9.40 -34.64 4.72
N THR A 100 -8.82 -35.80 4.44
CA THR A 100 -9.45 -36.94 3.77
C THR A 100 -10.61 -37.54 4.59
N SER A 101 -11.63 -38.05 3.90
CA SER A 101 -12.74 -38.80 4.52
C SER A 101 -12.36 -40.23 4.93
N GLY A 102 -11.20 -40.72 4.49
CA GLY A 102 -10.81 -42.13 4.60
C GLY A 102 -11.32 -43.00 3.44
N ASN A 103 -12.09 -42.42 2.51
CA ASN A 103 -12.52 -43.07 1.28
C ASN A 103 -12.01 -42.29 0.05
N LEU A 104 -11.13 -42.94 -0.74
CA LEU A 104 -10.45 -42.30 -1.86
C LEU A 104 -11.40 -41.83 -2.98
N ASP A 105 -12.46 -42.57 -3.27
CA ASP A 105 -13.41 -42.21 -4.33
C ASP A 105 -14.29 -41.03 -3.90
N PHE A 106 -14.64 -40.96 -2.62
CA PHE A 106 -15.33 -39.80 -2.04
C PHE A 106 -14.43 -38.55 -2.10
N ASP A 107 -13.16 -38.68 -1.71
CA ASP A 107 -12.20 -37.58 -1.75
C ASP A 107 -11.91 -37.12 -3.19
N ARG A 108 -11.88 -38.04 -4.17
CA ARG A 108 -11.79 -37.70 -5.60
C ARG A 108 -13.01 -36.90 -6.06
N ALA A 109 -14.22 -37.30 -5.67
CA ALA A 109 -15.43 -36.55 -6.01
C ALA A 109 -15.45 -35.14 -5.42
N VAL A 110 -14.84 -34.92 -4.25
CA VAL A 110 -14.64 -33.57 -3.71
C VAL A 110 -13.73 -32.73 -4.61
N HIS A 111 -12.62 -33.29 -5.07
CA HIS A 111 -11.74 -32.61 -6.03
C HIS A 111 -12.44 -32.28 -7.35
N ASP A 112 -13.23 -33.22 -7.89
CA ASP A 112 -13.98 -33.01 -9.12
C ASP A 112 -15.03 -31.89 -8.94
N ALA A 113 -15.77 -31.89 -7.83
CA ALA A 113 -16.74 -30.84 -7.51
C ALA A 113 -16.08 -29.45 -7.35
N LEU A 114 -14.89 -29.38 -6.76
CA LEU A 114 -14.13 -28.13 -6.64
C LEU A 114 -13.65 -27.63 -8.01
N LYS A 115 -13.19 -28.55 -8.88
CA LYS A 115 -12.72 -28.23 -10.22
C LYS A 115 -13.85 -27.76 -11.14
N ASP A 116 -15.02 -28.38 -11.04
CA ASP A 116 -16.20 -28.02 -11.84
C ASP A 116 -16.78 -26.65 -11.42
N ALA A 117 -16.54 -26.24 -10.17
CA ALA A 117 -16.98 -24.94 -9.66
C ALA A 117 -16.02 -23.79 -10.01
N GLU A 118 -14.84 -24.05 -10.56
CA GLU A 118 -13.86 -23.03 -10.89
C GLU A 118 -14.22 -22.26 -12.18
N PRO A 119 -14.10 -20.91 -12.23
CA PRO A 119 -13.70 -20.01 -11.14
C PRO A 119 -14.82 -19.73 -10.15
N LEU A 120 -14.43 -19.62 -8.88
CA LEU A 120 -15.31 -19.16 -7.80
C LEU A 120 -15.69 -17.69 -7.99
N PRO A 121 -16.71 -17.16 -7.27
CA PRO A 121 -17.02 -15.74 -7.35
C PRO A 121 -15.81 -14.94 -6.85
N ALA A 122 -15.58 -13.76 -7.43
CA ALA A 122 -14.45 -12.93 -7.04
C ALA A 122 -14.60 -12.49 -5.57
N PRO A 123 -13.61 -12.77 -4.69
CA PRO A 123 -13.73 -12.43 -3.28
C PRO A 123 -13.68 -10.90 -3.05
N PRO A 124 -14.56 -10.36 -2.18
CA PRO A 124 -14.45 -8.99 -1.70
C PRO A 124 -13.08 -8.67 -1.11
N ARG A 125 -12.53 -7.49 -1.42
CA ARG A 125 -11.16 -7.12 -1.01
C ARG A 125 -10.94 -7.05 0.50
N ASP A 126 -11.98 -6.77 1.27
CA ASP A 126 -11.96 -6.72 2.73
C ASP A 126 -11.78 -8.11 3.38
N MET A 127 -12.04 -9.18 2.64
CA MET A 127 -11.83 -10.56 3.08
C MET A 127 -10.41 -11.09 2.81
N TRP A 128 -9.59 -10.34 2.08
CA TRP A 128 -8.27 -10.80 1.69
C TRP A 128 -7.30 -10.80 2.86
N SER A 129 -6.60 -11.93 3.00
CA SER A 129 -5.48 -12.10 3.92
C SER A 129 -4.24 -11.32 3.47
N ASP A 130 -3.23 -11.27 4.34
CA ASP A 130 -1.99 -10.54 4.08
C ASP A 130 -1.18 -11.09 2.89
N ASP A 131 -1.52 -12.26 2.36
CA ASP A 131 -0.95 -12.89 1.16
C ASP A 131 -1.78 -12.66 -0.13
N ASP A 132 -2.75 -11.74 -0.07
CA ASP A 132 -3.70 -11.40 -1.16
C ASP A 132 -4.60 -12.54 -1.63
N ARG A 133 -4.90 -13.47 -0.72
CA ARG A 133 -5.80 -14.59 -0.96
C ARG A 133 -6.91 -14.63 0.08
N VAL A 134 -8.01 -15.29 -0.26
CA VAL A 134 -9.02 -15.70 0.70
C VAL A 134 -8.83 -17.17 1.01
N HIS A 135 -8.71 -17.49 2.30
CA HIS A 135 -8.54 -18.86 2.76
C HIS A 135 -9.87 -19.39 3.28
N LEU A 136 -10.42 -20.37 2.60
CA LEU A 136 -11.71 -20.98 2.92
C LEU A 136 -11.49 -22.37 3.49
N GLN A 137 -12.25 -22.72 4.52
CA GLN A 137 -12.41 -24.11 4.95
C GLN A 137 -13.84 -24.54 4.63
N TRP A 138 -13.99 -25.64 3.90
CA TRP A 138 -15.29 -26.11 3.42
C TRP A 138 -15.47 -27.60 3.71
N LEU A 139 -16.60 -27.97 4.31
CA LEU A 139 -16.95 -29.36 4.57
C LEU A 139 -17.74 -29.95 3.39
N PHE A 140 -17.36 -31.14 2.97
CA PHE A 140 -18.10 -31.97 2.03
C PHE A 140 -18.54 -33.24 2.76
N ALA A 141 -19.83 -33.33 3.08
CA ALA A 141 -20.39 -34.45 3.84
C ALA A 141 -21.39 -35.29 3.02
N ARG A 142 -21.48 -36.58 3.35
CA ARG A 142 -22.45 -37.52 2.76
C ARG A 142 -23.87 -37.35 3.31
N ASP A 143 -24.01 -36.64 4.43
CA ASP A 143 -25.27 -36.40 5.15
C ASP A 143 -25.92 -35.04 4.83
N ARG A 144 -26.91 -34.63 5.63
CA ARG A 144 -27.66 -33.36 5.48
C ARG A 144 -26.80 -32.09 5.46
N ARG A 145 -25.55 -32.14 5.91
CA ARG A 145 -24.64 -30.99 5.87
C ARG A 145 -24.18 -30.70 4.43
N GLN A 146 -23.99 -31.76 3.62
CA GLN A 146 -23.55 -31.69 2.23
C GLN A 146 -22.33 -30.76 2.06
N ALA A 147 -22.30 -29.95 0.99
CA ALA A 147 -21.39 -28.83 0.79
C ALA A 147 -22.07 -27.49 1.13
N GLY A 148 -22.75 -27.43 2.27
CA GLY A 148 -23.57 -26.28 2.68
C GLY A 148 -22.76 -25.07 3.18
N PRO A 149 -23.23 -23.82 2.96
CA PRO A 149 -22.52 -22.61 3.39
C PRO A 149 -22.41 -22.50 4.91
N ALA A 150 -23.34 -23.11 5.68
CA ALA A 150 -23.29 -23.16 7.14
C ALA A 150 -22.07 -23.93 7.71
N THR A 151 -21.40 -24.72 6.87
CA THR A 151 -20.21 -25.49 7.25
C THR A 151 -18.91 -24.82 6.83
N ALA A 152 -19.01 -23.72 6.06
CA ALA A 152 -17.88 -23.00 5.54
C ALA A 152 -17.34 -22.00 6.56
N ARG A 153 -16.02 -21.77 6.54
CA ARG A 153 -15.33 -20.79 7.37
C ARG A 153 -14.31 -20.02 6.55
N ILE A 154 -14.13 -18.75 6.88
CA ILE A 154 -13.04 -17.92 6.34
C ILE A 154 -11.97 -17.84 7.41
N SER A 155 -10.72 -17.99 7.00
CA SER A 155 -9.54 -17.79 7.85
C SER A 155 -8.69 -16.67 7.29
N VAL A 156 -7.99 -15.97 8.19
CA VAL A 156 -7.09 -14.87 7.85
C VAL A 156 -5.66 -15.35 8.07
N VAL A 157 -4.85 -15.28 7.02
CA VAL A 157 -3.40 -15.46 7.14
C VAL A 157 -2.79 -14.09 7.42
N GLU A 158 -2.18 -13.96 8.60
CA GLU A 158 -1.44 -12.77 9.01
C GLU A 158 0.05 -12.96 8.77
N LEU A 159 0.66 -12.02 8.06
CA LEU A 159 2.11 -11.98 7.82
C LEU A 159 2.75 -10.88 8.69
N PRO A 160 4.10 -10.84 8.79
CA PRO A 160 4.79 -9.79 9.55
C PRO A 160 4.37 -8.39 9.08
N LEU A 161 3.94 -7.55 10.02
CA LEU A 161 3.26 -6.29 9.75
C LEU A 161 4.09 -5.36 8.86
N VAL A 162 5.38 -5.21 9.15
CA VAL A 162 6.26 -4.32 8.38
C VAL A 162 6.38 -4.79 6.93
N SER A 163 6.51 -6.10 6.70
CA SER A 163 6.63 -6.68 5.35
C SER A 163 5.36 -6.45 4.53
N VAL A 164 4.19 -6.62 5.16
CA VAL A 164 2.89 -6.36 4.53
C VAL A 164 2.74 -4.89 4.19
N VAL A 165 3.05 -3.99 5.12
CA VAL A 165 2.92 -2.54 4.90
C VAL A 165 3.86 -2.07 3.80
N GLU A 166 5.11 -2.51 3.77
CA GLU A 166 6.04 -2.19 2.67
C GLU A 166 5.51 -2.66 1.32
N ARG A 167 4.97 -3.88 1.27
CA ARG A 167 4.37 -4.45 0.06
C ARG A 167 3.16 -3.64 -0.41
N LEU A 168 2.25 -3.30 0.49
CA LEU A 168 1.05 -2.51 0.19
C LEU A 168 1.40 -1.08 -0.22
N VAL A 169 2.36 -0.45 0.45
CA VAL A 169 2.90 0.87 0.08
C VAL A 169 3.49 0.84 -1.33
N ARG A 170 4.29 -0.18 -1.67
CA ARG A 170 4.86 -0.34 -3.02
C ARG A 170 3.78 -0.53 -4.08
N ALA A 171 2.67 -1.17 -3.73
CA ALA A 171 1.52 -1.35 -4.60
C ALA A 171 0.59 -0.12 -4.68
N GLY A 172 0.85 0.94 -3.90
CA GLY A 172 0.01 2.14 -3.82
C GLY A 172 -1.28 1.97 -3.00
N ASP A 173 -1.45 0.87 -2.27
CA ASP A 173 -2.65 0.63 -1.44
C ASP A 173 -2.45 1.15 -0.01
N LEU A 174 -2.35 2.48 0.12
CA LEU A 174 -2.12 3.13 1.41
C LEU A 174 -3.29 2.92 2.38
N THR A 175 -4.53 2.81 1.88
CA THR A 175 -5.72 2.58 2.71
C THR A 175 -5.69 1.20 3.36
N ARG A 176 -5.28 0.15 2.65
CA ARG A 176 -5.16 -1.19 3.23
C ARG A 176 -3.99 -1.25 4.21
N ALA A 177 -2.87 -0.59 3.90
CA ALA A 177 -1.74 -0.46 4.83
C ALA A 177 -2.17 0.21 6.14
N ALA A 178 -2.90 1.33 6.06
CA ALA A 178 -3.42 2.04 7.23
C ALA A 178 -4.35 1.15 8.07
N ARG A 179 -5.30 0.46 7.44
CA ARG A 179 -6.20 -0.48 8.13
C ARG A 179 -5.45 -1.61 8.83
N ARG A 180 -4.42 -2.16 8.19
CA ARG A 180 -3.58 -3.22 8.77
C ARG A 180 -2.82 -2.74 10.01
N ILE A 181 -2.29 -1.52 9.98
CA ILE A 181 -1.62 -0.86 11.12
C ILE A 181 -2.61 -0.57 12.26
N LEU A 182 -3.84 -0.16 11.95
CA LEU A 182 -4.87 0.12 12.95
C LEU A 182 -5.32 -1.13 13.72
N LYS A 183 -5.39 -2.28 13.04
CA LYS A 183 -5.72 -3.57 13.66
C LYS A 183 -4.57 -4.15 14.50
N ALA A 184 -3.32 -3.77 14.21
CA ALA A 184 -2.17 -4.29 14.92
C ALA A 184 -2.06 -3.73 16.36
N PRO A 185 -1.62 -4.55 17.34
CA PRO A 185 -1.38 -4.07 18.69
C PRO A 185 -0.23 -3.05 18.73
N ALA A 186 -0.21 -2.20 19.77
CA ALA A 186 0.88 -1.25 19.98
C ALA A 186 2.21 -1.99 20.19
N SER A 187 3.18 -1.75 19.31
CA SER A 187 4.48 -2.38 19.32
C SER A 187 5.51 -1.53 18.56
N ALA A 188 6.80 -1.83 18.74
CA ALA A 188 7.87 -1.22 17.94
C ALA A 188 7.69 -1.50 16.43
N GLU A 189 7.19 -2.68 16.08
CA GLU A 189 6.87 -3.05 14.70
C GLU A 189 5.75 -2.18 14.12
N ARG A 190 4.70 -1.90 14.90
CA ARG A 190 3.63 -0.98 14.50
C ARG A 190 4.15 0.43 14.28
N THR A 191 5.02 0.94 15.16
CA THR A 191 5.65 2.26 15.00
C THR A 191 6.47 2.33 13.71
N LYS A 192 7.26 1.29 13.41
CA LYS A 192 8.02 1.21 12.16
C LYS A 192 7.11 1.22 10.93
N ALA A 193 6.03 0.45 10.96
CA ALA A 193 5.04 0.40 9.90
C ALA A 193 4.33 1.76 9.68
N ILE A 194 4.01 2.48 10.77
CA ILE A 194 3.49 3.85 10.70
C ILE A 194 4.48 4.76 9.98
N GLY A 195 5.78 4.67 10.30
CA GLY A 195 6.82 5.44 9.61
C GLY A 195 6.85 5.18 8.10
N HIS A 196 6.80 3.91 7.68
CA HIS A 196 6.77 3.57 6.24
C HIS A 196 5.53 4.13 5.53
N LEU A 197 4.35 4.02 6.15
CA LEU A 197 3.12 4.58 5.61
C LEU A 197 3.16 6.12 5.55
N ALA A 198 3.68 6.77 6.59
CA ALA A 198 3.78 8.23 6.66
C ALA A 198 4.70 8.77 5.55
N ILE A 199 5.88 8.16 5.35
CA ILE A 199 6.79 8.53 4.26
C ILE A 199 6.11 8.38 2.90
N ALA A 200 5.35 7.31 2.71
CA ALA A 200 4.60 7.07 1.47
C ALA A 200 3.52 8.13 1.24
N GLY A 201 2.72 8.44 2.26
CA GLY A 201 1.68 9.47 2.18
C GLY A 201 2.23 10.86 1.93
N LEU A 202 3.35 11.23 2.55
CA LEU A 202 4.03 12.49 2.30
C LEU A 202 4.57 12.57 0.86
N ARG A 203 5.10 11.46 0.33
CA ARG A 203 5.54 11.38 -1.07
C ARG A 203 4.38 11.57 -2.04
N GLU A 204 3.24 10.94 -1.78
CA GLU A 204 2.02 11.14 -2.58
C GLU A 204 1.53 12.60 -2.48
N GLY A 205 1.57 13.19 -1.29
CA GLY A 205 1.23 14.59 -1.06
C GLY A 205 2.08 15.58 -1.88
N ILE A 206 3.39 15.33 -2.00
CA ILE A 206 4.28 16.12 -2.87
C ILE A 206 3.91 15.98 -4.36
N ALA A 207 3.56 14.76 -4.78
CA ALA A 207 3.25 14.42 -6.17
C ALA A 207 1.82 14.80 -6.59
N GLY A 208 0.95 15.14 -5.63
CA GLY A 208 -0.43 15.53 -5.89
C GLY A 208 -0.55 16.78 -6.76
N SER A 209 -1.74 17.02 -7.33
CA SER A 209 -2.02 18.18 -8.16
C SER A 209 -2.41 19.44 -7.37
N ASP A 210 -2.83 19.28 -6.11
CA ASP A 210 -3.27 20.39 -5.26
C ASP A 210 -2.08 21.08 -4.58
N ASN A 211 -1.92 22.39 -4.84
CA ASN A 211 -0.81 23.16 -4.28
C ASN A 211 -0.90 23.29 -2.74
N ALA A 212 -2.10 23.34 -2.16
CA ALA A 212 -2.25 23.44 -0.71
C ALA A 212 -1.78 22.14 -0.03
N GLY A 213 -2.23 20.98 -0.53
CA GLY A 213 -1.77 19.67 -0.10
C GLY A 213 -0.27 19.46 -0.27
N ARG A 214 0.31 19.88 -1.40
CA ARG A 214 1.76 19.82 -1.63
C ARG A 214 2.54 20.63 -0.60
N ARG A 215 2.13 21.88 -0.34
CA ARG A 215 2.78 22.73 0.68
C ARG A 215 2.70 22.11 2.06
N ALA A 216 1.52 21.61 2.46
CA ALA A 216 1.34 20.94 3.73
C ALA A 216 2.26 19.71 3.87
N ALA A 217 2.41 18.91 2.80
CA ALA A 217 3.32 17.78 2.78
C ALA A 217 4.79 18.22 2.94
N VAL A 218 5.24 19.24 2.22
CA VAL A 218 6.62 19.76 2.34
C VAL A 218 6.89 20.32 3.75
N GLN A 219 5.94 21.07 4.33
CA GLN A 219 6.05 21.55 5.70
C GLN A 219 6.14 20.40 6.70
N ALA A 220 5.29 19.38 6.56
CA ALA A 220 5.32 18.21 7.43
C ALA A 220 6.65 17.47 7.34
N ILE A 221 7.24 17.37 6.14
CA ILE A 221 8.57 16.77 5.94
C ILE A 221 9.66 17.55 6.68
N ALA A 222 9.63 18.88 6.60
CA ALA A 222 10.59 19.73 7.30
C ALA A 222 10.45 19.61 8.83
N HIS A 223 9.22 19.64 9.36
CA HIS A 223 8.96 19.55 10.80
C HIS A 223 9.28 18.18 11.40
N ALA A 224 9.03 17.10 10.64
CA ALA A 224 9.31 15.74 11.07
C ALA A 224 10.73 15.27 10.68
N GLU A 225 11.55 16.15 10.11
CA GLU A 225 12.94 15.89 9.71
C GLU A 225 13.12 14.67 8.79
N VAL A 226 12.18 14.43 7.86
CA VAL A 226 12.15 13.22 7.01
C VAL A 226 13.11 13.34 5.82
N ARG A 227 14.40 13.04 6.06
CA ARG A 227 15.49 13.18 5.07
C ARG A 227 15.34 12.27 3.86
N GLU A 228 14.65 11.14 3.98
CA GLU A 228 14.41 10.18 2.90
C GLU A 228 13.61 10.79 1.73
N LEU A 229 12.92 11.92 1.98
CA LEU A 229 12.11 12.61 0.98
C LEU A 229 12.83 13.77 0.30
N LEU A 230 14.09 14.07 0.65
CA LEU A 230 14.91 15.08 -0.02
C LEU A 230 14.95 14.92 -1.55
N PRO A 231 15.13 13.71 -2.13
CA PRO A 231 15.12 13.54 -3.58
C PRO A 231 13.80 13.98 -4.24
N ALA A 232 12.67 13.88 -3.54
CA ALA A 232 11.37 14.32 -4.04
C ALA A 232 11.15 15.84 -3.88
N LEU A 233 11.85 16.48 -2.95
CA LEU A 233 11.80 17.94 -2.74
C LEU A 233 12.65 18.70 -3.76
N ARG A 234 13.81 18.18 -4.16
CA ARG A 234 14.75 18.88 -5.06
C ARG A 234 14.14 19.40 -6.36
N PRO A 235 13.28 18.65 -7.08
CA PRO A 235 12.63 19.17 -8.28
C PRO A 235 11.76 20.41 -8.01
N LEU A 236 11.20 20.56 -6.81
CA LEU A 236 10.37 21.72 -6.44
C LEU A 236 11.18 23.00 -6.30
N LEU A 237 12.51 22.90 -6.12
CA LEU A 237 13.38 24.08 -6.04
C LEU A 237 13.48 24.78 -7.39
N LYS A 238 13.58 24.03 -8.50
CA LYS A 238 13.73 24.58 -9.88
C LYS A 238 12.43 24.64 -10.68
N ALA A 239 11.55 23.65 -10.56
CA ALA A 239 10.56 23.34 -11.58
C ALA A 239 9.14 23.88 -11.31
N THR A 240 8.94 24.68 -10.25
CA THR A 240 7.60 25.16 -9.90
C THR A 240 7.39 26.61 -10.31
N SER A 241 6.31 26.89 -11.05
CA SER A 241 5.83 28.25 -11.30
C SER A 241 5.12 28.87 -10.10
N ASN A 242 4.83 28.07 -9.07
CA ASN A 242 4.21 28.53 -7.84
C ASN A 242 5.30 28.95 -6.83
N SER A 243 5.44 30.26 -6.62
CA SER A 243 6.42 30.86 -5.72
C SER A 243 6.22 30.45 -4.26
N GLU A 244 4.98 30.33 -3.77
CA GLU A 244 4.71 29.89 -2.39
C GLU A 244 5.18 28.45 -2.14
N LEU A 245 4.96 27.54 -3.10
CA LEU A 245 5.44 26.17 -2.99
C LEU A 245 6.97 26.11 -3.06
N ARG A 246 7.58 26.93 -3.92
CA ARG A 246 9.05 27.05 -4.03
C ARG A 246 9.65 27.52 -2.72
N LEU A 247 9.08 28.57 -2.13
CA LEU A 247 9.50 29.12 -0.84
C LEU A 247 9.53 28.05 0.24
N VAL A 248 8.43 27.30 0.39
CA VAL A 248 8.32 26.23 1.37
C VAL A 248 9.31 25.09 1.10
N ALA A 249 9.59 24.78 -0.17
CA ALA A 249 10.59 23.79 -0.55
C ALA A 249 12.02 24.23 -0.22
N ILE A 250 12.36 25.51 -0.43
CA ILE A 250 13.66 26.10 -0.07
C ILE A 250 13.84 26.04 1.45
N GLU A 251 12.83 26.47 2.21
CA GLU A 251 12.86 26.42 3.67
C GLU A 251 13.04 24.99 4.20
N ALA A 252 12.34 24.02 3.61
CA ALA A 252 12.49 22.61 3.94
C ALA A 252 13.89 22.07 3.62
N ALA A 253 14.44 22.40 2.45
CA ALA A 253 15.81 22.00 2.08
C ALA A 253 16.84 22.57 3.07
N GLY A 254 16.69 23.82 3.47
CA GLY A 254 17.53 24.46 4.49
C GLY A 254 17.37 23.85 5.89
N ALA A 255 16.14 23.57 6.33
CA ALA A 255 15.89 22.90 7.61
C ALA A 255 16.48 21.49 7.69
N LEU A 256 16.50 20.77 6.57
CA LEU A 256 17.07 19.42 6.46
C LEU A 256 18.57 19.39 6.13
N ALA A 257 19.20 20.57 5.96
CA ALA A 257 20.59 20.73 5.53
C ALA A 257 20.95 19.91 4.28
N ASP A 258 20.14 20.01 3.22
CA ASP A 258 20.34 19.27 1.97
C ASP A 258 21.50 19.84 1.13
N ALA A 259 22.73 19.44 1.45
CA ALA A 259 23.94 19.87 0.75
C ALA A 259 23.89 19.67 -0.78
N LYS A 260 23.13 18.68 -1.28
CA LYS A 260 23.00 18.44 -2.73
C LYS A 260 22.17 19.51 -3.46
N SER A 261 21.45 20.34 -2.71
CA SER A 261 20.66 21.45 -3.23
C SER A 261 21.44 22.77 -3.25
N ALA A 262 22.62 22.85 -2.61
CA ALA A 262 23.34 24.11 -2.41
C ALA A 262 23.69 24.81 -3.74
N ASP A 263 24.28 24.10 -4.70
CA ASP A 263 24.63 24.69 -6.00
C ASP A 263 23.39 25.22 -6.74
N THR A 264 22.29 24.48 -6.67
CA THR A 264 21.01 24.88 -7.26
C THR A 264 20.48 26.16 -6.62
N LEU A 265 20.51 26.25 -5.29
CA LEU A 265 20.05 27.44 -4.57
C LEU A 265 20.97 28.65 -4.81
N ALA A 266 22.28 28.43 -4.94
CA ALA A 266 23.22 29.50 -5.24
C ALA A 266 23.05 30.06 -6.67
N GLU A 267 22.84 29.18 -7.66
CA GLU A 267 22.48 29.59 -9.03
C GLU A 267 21.21 30.43 -9.05
N GLN A 268 20.18 30.00 -8.32
CA GLN A 268 18.88 30.67 -8.28
C GLN A 268 18.93 32.01 -7.53
N LEU A 269 19.64 32.07 -6.41
CA LEU A 269 19.81 33.27 -5.61
C LEU A 269 20.39 34.44 -6.42
N ALA A 270 21.30 34.15 -7.37
CA ALA A 270 21.87 35.17 -8.23
C ALA A 270 20.82 35.85 -9.14
N THR A 271 19.76 35.15 -9.50
CA THR A 271 18.62 35.67 -10.29
C THR A 271 17.54 36.25 -9.39
N ASP A 272 17.09 35.48 -8.39
CA ASP A 272 15.95 35.82 -7.54
C ASP A 272 16.21 37.04 -6.65
N VAL A 273 17.47 37.39 -6.36
CA VAL A 273 17.81 38.62 -5.64
C VAL A 273 17.35 39.89 -6.37
N VAL A 274 17.12 39.81 -7.68
CA VAL A 274 16.57 40.91 -8.48
C VAL A 274 15.06 40.74 -8.67
N ASP A 275 14.62 39.52 -9.00
CA ASP A 275 13.27 39.28 -9.50
C ASP A 275 12.26 38.87 -8.41
N GLU A 276 12.71 38.15 -7.38
CA GLU A 276 11.86 37.50 -6.36
C GLU A 276 12.48 37.62 -4.94
N PRO A 277 12.52 38.82 -4.33
CA PRO A 277 13.20 39.06 -3.05
C PRO A 277 12.84 38.10 -1.90
N PRO A 278 11.58 37.67 -1.71
CA PRO A 278 11.24 36.71 -0.66
C PRO A 278 11.90 35.33 -0.87
N LEU A 279 12.05 34.89 -2.12
CA LEU A 279 12.72 33.64 -2.45
C LEU A 279 14.22 33.77 -2.18
N ALA A 280 14.85 34.87 -2.64
CA ALA A 280 16.27 35.14 -2.39
C ALA A 280 16.61 35.13 -0.89
N ALA A 281 15.78 35.75 -0.05
CA ALA A 281 15.96 35.74 1.40
C ALA A 281 15.86 34.33 2.01
N ALA A 282 15.00 33.46 1.47
CA ALA A 282 14.90 32.07 1.89
C ALA A 282 16.09 31.23 1.41
N GLU A 283 16.54 31.42 0.17
CA GLU A 283 17.69 30.74 -0.43
C GLU A 283 18.98 31.06 0.33
N ALA A 284 19.22 32.34 0.65
CA ALA A 284 20.35 32.75 1.46
C ALA A 284 20.36 32.09 2.85
N ARG A 285 19.21 32.07 3.54
CA ARG A 285 19.05 31.40 4.85
C ARG A 285 19.26 29.88 4.74
N ALA A 286 18.76 29.25 3.67
CA ALA A 286 18.94 27.84 3.43
C ALA A 286 20.42 27.50 3.17
N LEU A 287 21.12 28.28 2.35
CA LEU A 287 22.54 28.12 2.07
C LEU A 287 23.41 28.26 3.33
N ALA A 288 23.11 29.22 4.20
CA ALA A 288 23.85 29.34 5.45
C ALA A 288 23.64 28.17 6.41
N ARG A 289 22.43 27.59 6.47
CA ARG A 289 22.19 26.35 7.22
C ARG A 289 22.93 25.14 6.65
N MET A 290 23.41 25.25 5.42
CA MET A 290 24.23 24.23 4.74
C MET A 290 25.73 24.57 4.80
N ASP A 291 26.17 25.60 5.54
CA ASP A 291 27.55 26.09 5.61
C ASP A 291 28.08 26.64 4.25
N HIS A 292 27.21 27.28 3.46
CA HIS A 292 27.54 27.90 2.16
C HIS A 292 27.48 29.44 2.19
N GLU A 293 27.80 30.07 3.31
CA GLU A 293 27.77 31.54 3.48
C GLU A 293 28.71 32.26 2.49
N ALA A 294 29.80 31.61 2.09
CA ALA A 294 30.73 32.16 1.10
C ALA A 294 30.07 32.41 -0.28
N ALA A 295 29.15 31.54 -0.68
CA ALA A 295 28.39 31.72 -1.93
C ALA A 295 27.42 32.90 -1.82
N VAL A 296 26.70 33.00 -0.69
CA VAL A 296 25.80 34.12 -0.39
C VAL A 296 26.58 35.45 -0.38
N ALA A 297 27.73 35.49 0.28
CA ALA A 297 28.64 36.63 0.32
C ALA A 297 29.11 37.05 -1.07
N ALA A 298 29.46 36.10 -1.94
CA ALA A 298 29.89 36.38 -3.30
C ALA A 298 28.77 37.01 -4.14
N ILE A 299 27.55 36.49 -4.04
CA ILE A 299 26.37 37.01 -4.76
C ILE A 299 26.00 38.40 -4.26
N ALA A 300 25.93 38.59 -2.94
CA ALA A 300 25.65 39.89 -2.34
C ALA A 300 26.70 40.94 -2.75
N ASN A 301 27.98 40.58 -2.75
CA ASN A 301 29.05 41.45 -3.22
C ASN A 301 28.90 41.80 -4.71
N ALA A 302 28.56 40.84 -5.57
CA ALA A 302 28.36 41.08 -6.99
C ALA A 302 27.21 42.08 -7.27
N GLN A 303 26.15 42.04 -6.47
CA GLN A 303 24.99 42.94 -6.60
C GLN A 303 25.22 44.35 -6.01
N LEU A 304 26.10 44.47 -5.00
CA LEU A 304 26.26 45.70 -4.23
C LEU A 304 27.55 46.48 -4.57
N ALA A 305 28.61 45.80 -5.00
CA ALA A 305 29.91 46.42 -5.23
C ALA A 305 29.83 47.51 -6.32
N GLY A 306 30.18 48.75 -5.96
CA GLY A 306 30.19 49.88 -6.90
C GLY A 306 28.80 50.42 -7.27
N ALA A 307 27.72 49.87 -6.72
CA ALA A 307 26.36 50.36 -6.97
C ALA A 307 26.14 51.75 -6.35
N LYS A 308 25.56 52.67 -7.13
CA LYS A 308 25.18 54.02 -6.63
C LYS A 308 24.00 53.94 -5.66
N GLN A 309 23.01 53.11 -5.99
CA GLN A 309 21.87 52.76 -5.13
C GLN A 309 21.93 51.25 -4.86
N PRO A 310 21.78 50.81 -3.59
CA PRO A 310 21.85 49.39 -3.27
C PRO A 310 20.58 48.67 -3.71
N ASN A 311 20.74 47.41 -4.16
CA ASN A 311 19.62 46.49 -4.22
C ASN A 311 19.22 46.12 -2.78
N LEU A 312 17.97 46.43 -2.40
CA LEU A 312 17.46 46.20 -1.05
C LEU A 312 17.43 44.70 -0.67
N ALA A 313 17.10 43.82 -1.61
CA ALA A 313 17.12 42.38 -1.38
C ALA A 313 18.55 41.87 -1.17
N ALA A 314 19.52 42.41 -1.92
CA ALA A 314 20.93 42.10 -1.73
C ALA A 314 21.46 42.56 -0.35
N LEU A 315 20.92 43.66 0.21
CA LEU A 315 21.21 44.06 1.58
C LEU A 315 20.58 43.12 2.61
N GLU A 316 19.37 42.62 2.35
CA GLU A 316 18.70 41.68 3.26
C GLU A 316 19.47 40.36 3.39
N ILE A 317 19.96 39.80 2.27
CA ILE A 317 20.73 38.55 2.30
C ILE A 317 22.11 38.69 2.99
N LEU A 318 22.66 39.91 3.10
CA LEU A 318 23.89 40.16 3.88
C LEU A 318 23.70 39.93 5.39
N ALA A 319 22.47 39.93 5.90
CA ALA A 319 22.21 39.56 7.29
C ALA A 319 22.65 38.13 7.61
N VAL A 320 22.80 37.30 6.57
CA VAL A 320 23.14 35.89 6.67
C VAL A 320 24.62 35.63 6.37
N ALA A 321 25.29 36.51 5.62
CA ALA A 321 26.69 36.34 5.22
C ALA A 321 27.48 37.66 5.28
N HIS A 322 28.56 37.66 6.08
CA HIS A 322 29.43 38.83 6.25
C HIS A 322 30.32 39.07 5.03
N VAL A 323 30.26 40.28 4.46
CA VAL A 323 31.18 40.74 3.41
C VAL A 323 31.99 41.95 3.90
N PRO A 324 33.23 41.76 4.39
CA PRO A 324 34.07 42.84 4.91
C PRO A 324 34.30 43.99 3.91
N ALA A 325 34.37 43.68 2.61
CA ALA A 325 34.61 44.66 1.56
C ALA A 325 33.52 45.76 1.47
N LEU A 326 32.30 45.46 1.93
CA LEU A 326 31.15 46.37 1.82
C LEU A 326 30.98 47.30 3.04
N GLU A 327 31.75 47.14 4.13
CA GLU A 327 31.55 47.90 5.38
C GLU A 327 31.55 49.43 5.17
N LYS A 328 32.46 49.94 4.34
CA LYS A 328 32.54 51.38 4.03
C LYS A 328 31.33 51.86 3.20
N GLN A 329 30.83 51.01 2.32
CA GLN A 329 29.71 51.32 1.44
C GLN A 329 28.40 51.30 2.23
N LEU A 330 28.21 50.31 3.12
CA LEU A 330 27.12 50.24 4.09
C LEU A 330 27.07 51.50 4.96
N ALA A 331 28.20 51.95 5.51
CA ALA A 331 28.27 53.18 6.30
C ALA A 331 27.96 54.46 5.49
N THR A 332 28.12 54.41 4.17
CA THR A 332 27.76 55.53 3.28
C THR A 332 26.27 55.52 2.99
N TRP A 333 25.69 54.35 2.68
CA TRP A 333 24.26 54.18 2.48
C TRP A 333 23.44 54.41 3.75
N ALA A 334 23.94 54.01 4.93
CA ALA A 334 23.31 54.34 6.21
C ALA A 334 23.14 55.85 6.42
N ARG A 335 24.12 56.66 5.97
CA ARG A 335 24.10 58.13 6.14
C ARG A 335 23.30 58.88 5.08
N ARG A 336 23.33 58.39 3.84
CA ARG A 336 22.84 59.14 2.67
C ARG A 336 21.65 58.49 1.96
N GLY A 337 21.38 57.22 2.25
CA GLY A 337 20.25 56.49 1.68
C GLY A 337 18.92 57.02 2.21
N ASP A 338 17.84 56.71 1.50
CA ASP A 338 16.48 56.96 1.95
C ASP A 338 16.09 56.05 3.14
N ALA A 339 14.86 56.19 3.64
CA ALA A 339 14.40 55.44 4.81
C ALA A 339 14.45 53.91 4.58
N GLN A 340 14.10 53.44 3.38
CA GLN A 340 14.11 52.02 3.04
C GLN A 340 15.54 51.46 2.97
N THR A 341 16.44 52.19 2.33
CA THR A 341 17.87 51.86 2.26
C THR A 341 18.47 51.78 3.66
N ARG A 342 18.19 52.75 4.53
CA ARG A 342 18.71 52.74 5.91
C ARG A 342 18.17 51.55 6.71
N ALA A 343 16.88 51.23 6.58
CA ALA A 343 16.29 50.06 7.21
C ALA A 343 16.94 48.75 6.73
N ALA A 344 17.14 48.59 5.42
CA ALA A 344 17.80 47.42 4.84
C ALA A 344 19.28 47.32 5.27
N VAL A 345 19.98 48.45 5.38
CA VAL A 345 21.35 48.46 5.94
C VAL A 345 21.34 48.03 7.40
N CYS A 346 20.38 48.44 8.23
CA CYS A 346 20.28 47.96 9.61
C CYS A 346 20.11 46.43 9.67
N THR A 347 19.29 45.86 8.78
CA THR A 347 19.16 44.40 8.66
C THR A 347 20.49 43.74 8.26
N ALA A 348 21.20 44.28 7.26
CA ALA A 348 22.52 43.79 6.87
C ALA A 348 23.54 43.84 8.02
N LEU A 349 23.52 44.93 8.81
CA LEU A 349 24.41 45.12 9.95
C LEU A 349 24.12 44.14 11.09
N ALA A 350 22.92 43.58 11.19
CA ALA A 350 22.59 42.57 12.20
C ALA A 350 23.38 41.26 12.03
N GLY A 351 23.80 40.95 10.80
CA GLY A 351 24.68 39.82 10.50
C GLY A 351 26.17 40.07 10.80
N LEU A 352 26.55 41.30 11.17
CA LEU A 352 27.95 41.66 11.41
C LEU A 352 28.37 41.48 12.87
N PRO A 353 29.67 41.21 13.13
CA PRO A 353 30.23 41.31 14.48
C PRO A 353 29.98 42.70 15.08
N ALA A 354 29.65 42.77 16.37
CA ALA A 354 29.32 44.02 17.07
C ALA A 354 30.36 45.14 16.90
N LYS A 355 31.66 44.77 16.84
CA LYS A 355 32.77 45.71 16.59
C LYS A 355 32.67 46.46 15.25
N SER A 356 32.08 45.84 14.24
CA SER A 356 31.86 46.43 12.90
C SER A 356 30.49 47.11 12.81
N ALA A 357 29.45 46.53 13.42
CA ALA A 357 28.08 47.02 13.35
C ALA A 357 27.87 48.34 14.12
N LEU A 358 28.34 48.42 15.38
CA LEU A 358 28.04 49.54 16.28
C LEU A 358 28.53 50.91 15.75
N PRO A 359 29.77 51.04 15.21
CA PRO A 359 30.23 52.32 14.67
C PRO A 359 29.46 52.78 13.43
N ALA A 360 28.91 51.85 12.64
CA ALA A 360 28.10 52.16 11.47
C ALA A 360 26.71 52.65 11.87
N LEU A 361 26.08 52.00 12.85
CA LEU A 361 24.79 52.42 13.42
C LEU A 361 24.88 53.79 14.09
N ALA A 362 25.92 54.03 14.89
CA ALA A 362 26.11 55.29 15.63
C ALA A 362 26.34 56.52 14.74
N LYS A 363 26.66 56.33 13.45
CA LYS A 363 26.94 57.41 12.49
C LYS A 363 25.81 57.65 11.49
N GLY A 364 24.80 56.77 11.43
CA GLY A 364 23.77 56.74 10.38
C GLY A 364 22.32 56.80 10.87
N LEU A 365 22.06 56.46 12.13
CA LEU A 365 20.87 56.88 12.88
C LEU A 365 21.13 58.26 13.48
#